data_AF-A2QWB4-F1
#
_entry.id   AF-A2QWB4-F1
#
_cell.length_a   1.000
_cell.length_b   1.000
_cell.length_c   1.000
_cell.angle_alpha   90.00
_cell.angle_beta   90.00
_cell.angle_gamma   90.00
#
_symmetry.space_group_name_H-M   'P 1'
#
loop_
_entity.id
_entity.type
_entity.pdbx_description
1 polymer ?
#
loop_
_entity_poly.entity_id
_entity_poly.type
_entity_poly.pdbx_seq_one_letter_code
_entity_poly.pdbx_strand_id
1 'polypeptide(L)'
;MLTRSLRPKGTLRWTRPGLPYRRCLAHVSNVSDLPTVRCSPRPPFSVPIADDSFETYNLDPPPYSLETTKSQLKQLYYDMSLIRRMELAADKLYKEQKIRGFCHLSTGQEAVAVGVEHGISPEDKVITAYRAHGFTLMRGGSVKSIIGELLGRRDGICHGKGGSVHMFTKNFFGGNGIVGSNVPLGTGIAFAQQYDDTKKVTVNLYGDGAANQGQVHEAYNMAKLWELPVIFGCENNKYGMGTSVERASAMTEYYKRGYYIPGLRINGMDVLAVIAAMKYGKDYVLGGNGPLLYEFQTYRYAGHSVSDPGTAYRSRDEVQAERANDPITTYREKMIEWGVLSEDDVKTMDKEIRSKVDREAQEAEKMAEPPLNSDVLFEDIYVRGSEPAQRRGRTVDETYYRG
;
A
#
# COMPACT_ATOMS: atom_id res chain seq x y z
N MET A 1 11.28 -26.61 -34.00
CA MET A 1 10.51 -26.21 -35.19
C MET A 1 9.05 -26.58 -34.98
N LEU A 2 8.22 -25.63 -34.56
CA LEU A 2 6.76 -25.73 -34.61
C LEU A 2 6.25 -24.36 -35.05
N THR A 3 5.70 -24.33 -36.24
CA THR A 3 5.31 -23.15 -37.01
C THR A 3 3.90 -22.67 -36.65
N ARG A 4 3.81 -21.37 -36.36
CA ARG A 4 2.78 -20.38 -36.73
C ARG A 4 1.29 -20.76 -36.75
N SER A 5 0.52 -19.85 -36.13
CA SER A 5 -0.67 -19.17 -36.69
C SER A 5 -2.03 -19.51 -36.06
N LEU A 6 -2.31 -18.87 -34.92
CA LEU A 6 -3.67 -18.42 -34.58
C LEU A 6 -3.63 -16.93 -34.26
N ARG A 7 -3.62 -16.09 -35.31
CA ARG A 7 -4.02 -14.67 -35.19
C ARG A 7 -5.46 -14.57 -35.68
N PRO A 8 -6.40 -14.01 -34.89
CA PRO A 8 -7.71 -13.67 -35.42
C PRO A 8 -7.55 -12.54 -36.45
N LYS A 9 -7.97 -12.80 -37.68
CA LYS A 9 -8.21 -11.75 -38.70
C LYS A 9 -9.55 -11.11 -38.37
N GLY A 10 -9.53 -9.86 -37.91
CA GLY A 10 -10.76 -9.10 -37.69
C GLY A 10 -10.49 -7.79 -36.96
N THR A 11 -10.11 -6.74 -37.70
CA THR A 11 -10.12 -5.37 -37.19
C THR A 11 -11.57 -4.90 -37.08
N LEU A 12 -12.15 -4.95 -35.87
CA LEU A 12 -13.38 -4.21 -35.57
C LEU A 12 -13.05 -2.71 -35.55
N ARG A 13 -13.46 -1.98 -36.60
CA ARG A 13 -13.47 -0.52 -36.61
C ARG A 13 -14.65 -0.02 -35.78
N TRP A 14 -14.39 0.40 -34.55
CA TRP A 14 -15.29 1.27 -33.79
C TRP A 14 -14.68 2.66 -33.70
N THR A 15 -14.95 3.50 -34.70
CA THR A 15 -14.73 4.95 -34.58
C THR A 15 -16.09 5.62 -34.49
N ARG A 16 -16.55 5.92 -33.26
CA ARG A 16 -17.55 6.98 -33.03
C ARG A 16 -16.81 8.27 -32.69
N PRO A 17 -17.32 9.46 -33.11
CA PRO A 17 -16.64 10.72 -32.86
C PRO A 17 -16.59 11.01 -31.36
N GLY A 18 -15.41 11.43 -30.87
CA GLY A 18 -15.19 11.77 -29.48
C GLY A 18 -16.00 13.00 -29.06
N LEU A 19 -16.85 12.84 -28.05
CA LEU A 19 -17.40 13.95 -27.28
C LEU A 19 -16.32 14.45 -26.30
N PRO A 20 -16.12 15.77 -26.15
CA PRO A 20 -15.06 16.33 -25.33
C PRO A 20 -15.56 16.48 -23.89
N TYR A 21 -15.61 15.39 -23.15
CA TYR A 21 -15.60 15.47 -21.69
C TYR A 21 -14.32 14.79 -21.21
N ARG A 22 -13.26 15.59 -21.07
CA ARG A 22 -12.11 15.19 -20.24
C ARG A 22 -12.66 15.00 -18.84
N ARG A 23 -12.73 13.75 -18.37
CA ARG A 23 -12.95 13.43 -16.96
C ARG A 23 -11.88 14.19 -16.17
N CYS A 24 -12.28 15.07 -15.26
CA CYS A 24 -11.40 15.46 -14.17
C CYS A 24 -11.18 14.19 -13.35
N LEU A 25 -10.01 13.57 -13.50
CA LEU A 25 -9.50 12.70 -12.46
C LEU A 25 -9.50 13.55 -11.17
N ALA A 26 -9.94 12.99 -10.04
CA ALA A 26 -9.60 13.58 -8.74
C ALA A 26 -8.11 13.90 -8.77
N HIS A 27 -7.67 15.02 -8.19
CA HIS A 27 -6.28 15.48 -8.31
C HIS A 27 -5.34 14.40 -7.73
N VAL A 28 -4.89 13.49 -8.61
CA VAL A 28 -3.85 12.52 -8.32
C VAL A 28 -2.58 13.34 -8.27
N SER A 29 -1.89 13.27 -7.14
CA SER A 29 -0.56 13.83 -7.03
C SER A 29 0.29 13.06 -8.03
N ASN A 30 0.95 13.70 -8.99
CA ASN A 30 2.05 13.01 -9.66
C ASN A 30 3.04 12.59 -8.58
N VAL A 31 3.79 11.50 -8.78
CA VAL A 31 4.85 11.12 -7.82
C VAL A 31 5.86 12.27 -7.64
N SER A 32 6.02 13.13 -8.66
CA SER A 32 6.78 14.38 -8.59
C SER A 32 6.19 15.47 -7.68
N ASP A 33 4.92 15.34 -7.28
CA ASP A 33 4.18 16.29 -6.45
C ASP A 33 4.22 15.92 -4.96
N LEU A 34 4.84 14.77 -4.60
CA LEU A 34 5.32 14.55 -3.24
C LEU A 34 6.40 15.60 -2.95
N PRO A 35 6.25 16.42 -1.90
CA PRO A 35 7.16 17.53 -1.67
C PRO A 35 8.55 16.99 -1.33
N THR A 36 9.45 17.03 -2.31
CA THR A 36 10.88 16.81 -2.08
C THR A 36 11.40 17.95 -1.20
N VAL A 37 11.92 17.63 -0.02
CA VAL A 37 12.62 18.61 0.83
C VAL A 37 13.77 19.22 0.01
N ARG A 38 13.63 20.49 -0.41
CA ARG A 38 14.66 21.20 -1.18
C ARG A 38 15.91 21.37 -0.32
N CYS A 39 16.97 20.65 -0.63
CA CYS A 39 18.30 20.78 0.00
C CYS A 39 19.37 20.79 -1.09
N SER A 40 20.47 21.52 -0.84
CA SER A 40 21.63 21.54 -1.73
C SER A 40 22.25 20.15 -1.86
N PRO A 41 22.74 19.73 -3.06
CA PRO A 41 23.29 18.41 -3.27
C PRO A 41 24.62 18.28 -2.52
N ARG A 42 24.59 17.61 -1.37
CA ARG A 42 25.79 17.05 -0.72
C ARG A 42 26.01 15.62 -1.26
N PRO A 43 27.27 15.13 -1.30
CA PRO A 43 27.55 13.77 -1.76
C PRO A 43 26.80 12.73 -0.92
N PRO A 44 26.44 11.56 -1.51
CA PRO A 44 25.90 10.43 -0.76
C PRO A 44 26.84 10.01 0.37
N PHE A 45 26.26 9.48 1.44
CA PHE A 45 27.00 8.86 2.53
C PHE A 45 26.28 7.58 2.98
N SER A 46 27.06 6.69 3.58
CA SER A 46 26.56 5.43 4.12
C SER A 46 25.96 5.63 5.51
N VAL A 47 24.77 5.09 5.74
CA VAL A 47 24.19 4.94 7.08
C VAL A 47 24.12 3.46 7.46
N PRO A 48 24.43 3.11 8.73
CA PRO A 48 24.38 1.73 9.18
C PRO A 48 22.93 1.26 9.37
N ILE A 49 22.72 -0.03 9.12
CA ILE A 49 21.51 -0.78 9.47
C ILE A 49 21.91 -1.76 10.58
N ALA A 50 21.05 -1.98 11.57
CA ALA A 50 21.39 -2.84 12.70
C ALA A 50 21.60 -4.30 12.25
N ASP A 51 22.58 -4.98 12.84
CA ASP A 51 22.97 -6.35 12.44
C ASP A 51 21.85 -7.39 12.63
N ASP A 52 20.90 -7.12 13.51
CA ASP A 52 19.72 -7.95 13.79
C ASP A 52 18.50 -7.60 12.90
N SER A 53 18.67 -6.71 11.91
CA SER A 53 17.57 -6.28 11.05
C SER A 53 17.05 -7.35 10.10
N PHE A 54 17.84 -8.41 9.87
CA PHE A 54 17.58 -9.43 8.86
C PHE A 54 17.81 -10.84 9.40
N GLU A 55 16.87 -11.74 9.10
CA GLU A 55 17.09 -13.19 9.20
C GLU A 55 16.69 -13.86 7.89
N THR A 56 17.59 -14.70 7.37
CA THR A 56 17.45 -15.24 6.02
C THR A 56 16.98 -16.69 6.00
N TYR A 57 16.35 -17.08 4.90
CA TYR A 57 15.99 -18.45 4.59
C TYR A 57 16.34 -18.75 3.13
N ASN A 58 17.35 -19.59 2.92
CA ASN A 58 17.88 -19.94 1.58
C ASN A 58 18.27 -18.70 0.74
N LEU A 59 18.76 -17.65 1.40
CA LEU A 59 19.09 -16.36 0.80
C LEU A 59 20.30 -15.75 1.51
N ASP A 60 21.14 -15.02 0.77
CA ASP A 60 22.18 -14.18 1.36
C ASP A 60 21.55 -12.91 1.96
N PRO A 61 22.10 -12.38 3.07
CA PRO A 61 21.53 -11.18 3.69
C PRO A 61 21.70 -9.95 2.78
N PRO A 62 20.74 -9.00 2.80
CA PRO A 62 20.94 -7.68 2.22
C PRO A 62 22.11 -6.93 2.86
N PRO A 63 22.62 -5.86 2.22
CA PRO A 63 23.61 -5.00 2.84
C PRO A 63 23.12 -4.39 4.17
N TYR A 64 23.97 -4.42 5.20
CA TYR A 64 23.75 -3.77 6.50
C TYR A 64 24.11 -2.28 6.49
N SER A 65 24.07 -1.65 5.32
CA SER A 65 24.28 -0.22 5.14
C SER A 65 23.50 0.26 3.93
N LEU A 66 23.16 1.55 3.93
CA LEU A 66 22.44 2.17 2.83
C LEU A 66 23.14 3.47 2.42
N GLU A 67 23.51 3.55 1.14
CA GLU A 67 23.94 4.81 0.54
C GLU A 67 22.74 5.74 0.35
N THR A 68 22.83 6.94 0.93
CA THR A 68 21.72 7.89 0.98
C THR A 68 22.22 9.34 1.05
N THR A 69 21.29 10.29 1.04
CA THR A 69 21.54 11.72 1.18
C THR A 69 20.72 12.30 2.33
N LYS A 70 21.15 13.45 2.88
CA LYS A 70 20.37 14.13 3.92
C LYS A 70 18.94 14.46 3.47
N SER A 71 18.75 14.82 2.20
CA SER A 71 17.43 15.07 1.61
C SER A 71 16.56 13.83 1.60
N GLN A 72 17.10 12.67 1.20
CA GLN A 72 16.36 11.41 1.20
C GLN A 72 15.98 11.02 2.63
N LEU A 73 16.91 11.14 3.59
CA LEU A 73 16.63 10.83 4.99
C LEU A 73 15.51 11.71 5.56
N LYS A 74 15.51 13.02 5.26
CA LYS A 74 14.43 13.95 5.64
C LYS A 74 13.10 13.60 4.97
N GLN A 75 13.13 13.14 3.73
CA GLN A 75 11.93 12.67 3.03
C GLN A 75 11.29 11.47 3.72
N LEU A 76 12.09 10.48 4.15
CA LEU A 76 11.58 9.30 4.86
C LEU A 76 10.86 9.69 6.16
N TYR A 77 11.44 10.61 6.94
CA TYR A 77 10.80 11.14 8.14
C TYR A 77 9.49 11.86 7.82
N TYR A 78 9.50 12.71 6.79
CA TYR A 78 8.34 13.44 6.33
C TYR A 78 7.21 12.49 5.93
N ASP A 79 7.50 11.49 5.10
CA ASP A 79 6.51 10.55 4.56
C ASP A 79 5.88 9.70 5.68
N MET A 80 6.69 9.15 6.59
CA MET A 80 6.16 8.37 7.73
C MET A 80 5.29 9.25 8.63
N SER A 81 5.74 10.47 8.92
CA SER A 81 4.99 11.43 9.74
C SER A 81 3.70 11.89 9.07
N LEU A 82 3.71 12.05 7.74
CA LEU A 82 2.52 12.39 6.96
C LEU A 82 1.47 11.27 7.03
N ILE A 83 1.88 10.01 6.86
CA ILE A 83 1.01 8.84 7.06
C ILE A 83 0.43 8.88 8.47
N ARG A 84 1.26 8.92 9.52
CA ARG A 84 0.82 8.94 10.92
C ARG A 84 -0.22 10.03 11.18
N ARG A 85 -0.01 11.23 10.66
CA ARG A 85 -0.93 12.36 10.86
C ARG A 85 -2.24 12.18 10.09
N MET A 86 -2.21 11.66 8.87
CA MET A 86 -3.41 11.31 8.11
C MET A 86 -4.25 10.25 8.84
N GLU A 87 -3.61 9.20 9.37
CA GLU A 87 -4.28 8.16 10.16
C GLU A 87 -4.97 8.73 11.41
N LEU A 88 -4.30 9.65 12.13
CA LEU A 88 -4.86 10.31 13.30
C LEU A 88 -6.03 11.25 12.94
N ALA A 89 -5.98 11.90 11.77
CA ALA A 89 -7.11 12.68 11.26
C ALA A 89 -8.30 11.77 10.91
N ALA A 90 -8.05 10.61 10.28
CA ALA A 90 -9.08 9.61 10.01
C ALA A 90 -9.71 9.05 11.30
N ASP A 91 -8.90 8.74 12.32
CA ASP A 91 -9.40 8.31 13.65
C ASP A 91 -10.34 9.35 14.27
N LYS A 92 -9.93 10.63 14.26
CA LYS A 92 -10.74 11.74 14.76
C LYS A 92 -12.08 11.84 14.01
N LEU A 93 -12.04 11.85 12.67
CA LEU A 93 -13.24 11.97 11.83
C LEU A 93 -14.19 10.76 12.00
N TYR A 94 -13.65 9.58 12.27
CA TYR A 94 -14.44 8.40 12.60
C TYR A 94 -15.15 8.54 13.95
N LYS A 95 -14.45 9.02 14.98
CA LYS A 95 -15.03 9.28 16.31
C LYS A 95 -16.09 10.39 16.28
N GLU A 96 -15.95 11.35 15.37
CA GLU A 96 -16.98 12.36 15.05
C GLU A 96 -18.15 11.81 14.21
N GLN A 97 -18.18 10.50 13.92
CA GLN A 97 -19.20 9.81 13.12
C GLN A 97 -19.33 10.30 11.67
N LYS A 98 -18.30 11.00 11.16
CA LYS A 98 -18.23 11.46 9.77
C LYS A 98 -17.76 10.37 8.84
N ILE A 99 -16.81 9.53 9.28
CA ILE A 99 -16.42 8.30 8.60
C ILE A 99 -17.29 7.15 9.15
N ARG A 100 -17.77 6.28 8.26
CA ARG A 100 -18.65 5.16 8.62
C ARG A 100 -18.11 3.83 8.10
N GLY A 101 -18.66 2.72 8.60
CA GLY A 101 -18.30 1.39 8.16
C GLY A 101 -16.91 0.98 8.66
N PHE A 102 -16.11 0.35 7.79
CA PHE A 102 -14.77 -0.09 8.16
C PHE A 102 -13.76 1.06 8.07
N CYS A 103 -12.84 1.12 9.05
CA CYS A 103 -11.66 1.98 9.00
C CYS A 103 -10.49 1.27 9.69
N HIS A 104 -9.43 0.95 8.94
CA HIS A 104 -8.30 0.15 9.40
C HIS A 104 -7.01 0.98 9.41
N LEU A 105 -6.63 1.47 10.59
CA LEU A 105 -5.53 2.42 10.70
C LEU A 105 -4.15 1.76 10.66
N SER A 106 -3.20 2.26 9.86
CA SER A 106 -1.84 1.70 9.78
C SER A 106 -0.85 2.29 10.80
N THR A 107 -1.34 2.97 11.85
CA THR A 107 -0.47 3.56 12.88
C THR A 107 0.48 2.53 13.50
N GLY A 108 1.79 2.79 13.43
CA GLY A 108 2.88 1.91 13.87
C GLY A 108 3.55 1.11 12.74
N GLN A 109 2.95 1.07 11.55
CA GLN A 109 3.45 0.32 10.38
C GLN A 109 3.97 1.25 9.27
N GLU A 110 4.24 2.52 9.57
CA GLU A 110 4.61 3.53 8.58
C GLU A 110 5.91 3.19 7.84
N ALA A 111 6.89 2.62 8.56
CA ALA A 111 8.18 2.23 8.00
C ALA A 111 8.04 1.19 6.88
N VAL A 112 7.04 0.30 6.94
CA VAL A 112 6.80 -0.69 5.89
C VAL A 112 6.33 0.00 4.61
N ALA A 113 5.28 0.83 4.68
CA ALA A 113 4.74 1.49 3.49
C ALA A 113 5.76 2.46 2.84
N VAL A 114 6.45 3.26 3.66
CA VAL A 114 7.49 4.19 3.18
C VAL A 114 8.70 3.42 2.66
N GLY A 115 9.19 2.43 3.40
CA GLY A 115 10.36 1.68 3.00
C GLY A 115 10.16 0.87 1.72
N VAL A 116 8.96 0.30 1.53
CA VAL A 116 8.58 -0.36 0.28
C VAL A 116 8.62 0.62 -0.89
N GLU A 117 7.98 1.79 -0.78
CA GLU A 117 7.95 2.76 -1.88
C GLU A 117 9.35 3.28 -2.25
N HIS A 118 10.17 3.59 -1.24
CA HIS A 118 11.54 4.09 -1.46
C HIS A 118 12.53 2.99 -1.90
N GLY A 119 12.14 1.72 -1.81
CA GLY A 119 12.89 0.57 -2.32
C GLY A 119 12.54 0.15 -3.75
N ILE A 120 11.43 0.67 -4.30
CA ILE A 120 10.94 0.33 -5.65
C ILE A 120 10.88 1.56 -6.56
N SER A 121 10.35 1.42 -7.78
CA SER A 121 10.06 2.56 -8.67
C SER A 121 8.54 2.75 -8.89
N PRO A 122 8.12 3.93 -9.36
CA PRO A 122 6.71 4.22 -9.63
C PRO A 122 6.05 3.26 -10.66
N GLU A 123 6.85 2.63 -11.52
CA GLU A 123 6.38 1.68 -12.53
C GLU A 123 6.18 0.26 -12.00
N ASP A 124 6.83 -0.09 -10.89
CA ASP A 124 6.60 -1.35 -10.17
C ASP A 124 5.18 -1.39 -9.62
N LYS A 125 4.62 -2.58 -9.39
CA LYS A 125 3.23 -2.74 -8.97
C LYS A 125 3.16 -3.03 -7.49
N VAL A 126 2.16 -2.48 -6.81
CA VAL A 126 1.87 -2.76 -5.41
C VAL A 126 0.42 -3.17 -5.25
N ILE A 127 0.16 -4.20 -4.46
CA ILE A 127 -1.19 -4.62 -4.07
C ILE A 127 -1.19 -5.08 -2.61
N THR A 128 -2.24 -4.74 -1.86
CA THR A 128 -2.36 -5.11 -0.45
C THR A 128 -3.81 -5.40 -0.04
N ALA A 129 -4.01 -5.74 1.22
CA ALA A 129 -5.32 -5.92 1.86
C ALA A 129 -5.96 -4.57 2.24
N TYR A 130 -6.92 -4.57 3.16
CA TYR A 130 -7.72 -3.41 3.54
C TYR A 130 -6.98 -2.33 4.37
N ARG A 131 -5.76 -2.58 4.83
CA ARG A 131 -4.96 -1.61 5.62
C ARG A 131 -4.07 -0.77 4.69
N ALA A 132 -4.71 -0.06 3.77
CA ALA A 132 -4.08 0.44 2.56
C ALA A 132 -3.80 1.94 2.54
N HIS A 133 -4.15 2.71 3.57
CA HIS A 133 -4.10 4.18 3.52
C HIS A 133 -2.69 4.71 3.30
N GLY A 134 -1.71 4.22 4.07
CA GLY A 134 -0.29 4.56 3.90
C GLY A 134 0.23 4.23 2.50
N PHE A 135 -0.05 3.03 1.98
CA PHE A 135 0.31 2.66 0.60
C PHE A 135 -0.40 3.53 -0.45
N THR A 136 -1.67 3.86 -0.25
CA THR A 136 -2.42 4.74 -1.17
C THR A 136 -1.76 6.11 -1.25
N LEU A 137 -1.36 6.67 -0.11
CA LEU A 137 -0.65 7.95 -0.04
C LEU A 137 0.69 7.87 -0.78
N MET A 138 1.49 6.84 -0.50
CA MET A 138 2.78 6.66 -1.14
C MET A 138 2.68 6.43 -2.66
N ARG A 139 1.57 5.83 -3.11
CA ARG A 139 1.32 5.52 -4.52
C ARG A 139 0.56 6.62 -5.27
N GLY A 140 0.64 7.87 -4.81
CA GLY A 140 0.13 9.05 -5.53
C GLY A 140 -1.22 9.58 -5.06
N GLY A 141 -1.82 8.96 -4.05
CA GLY A 141 -2.93 9.56 -3.31
C GLY A 141 -2.48 10.84 -2.61
N SER A 142 -3.38 11.81 -2.45
CA SER A 142 -3.21 12.93 -1.52
C SER A 142 -4.01 12.68 -0.24
N VAL A 143 -3.61 13.32 0.87
CA VAL A 143 -4.38 13.27 2.13
C VAL A 143 -5.81 13.71 1.87
N LYS A 144 -6.00 14.78 1.10
CA LYS A 144 -7.30 15.26 0.66
C LYS A 144 -8.13 14.18 -0.06
N SER A 145 -7.54 13.48 -1.04
CA SER A 145 -8.25 12.45 -1.82
C SER A 145 -8.63 11.22 -0.98
N ILE A 146 -7.75 10.82 -0.05
CA ILE A 146 -7.93 9.66 0.83
C ILE A 146 -8.98 9.98 1.89
N ILE A 147 -8.85 11.11 2.60
CA ILE A 147 -9.85 11.55 3.58
C ILE A 147 -11.20 11.81 2.88
N GLY A 148 -11.20 12.37 1.67
CA GLY A 148 -12.40 12.55 0.86
C GLY A 148 -13.12 11.23 0.58
N GLU A 149 -12.37 10.17 0.26
CA GLU A 149 -12.93 8.83 0.06
C GLU A 149 -13.45 8.21 1.37
N LEU A 150 -12.72 8.38 2.49
CA LEU A 150 -13.18 7.92 3.80
C LEU A 150 -14.49 8.60 4.24
N LEU A 151 -14.66 9.87 3.87
CA LEU A 151 -15.88 10.64 4.10
C LEU A 151 -16.98 10.36 3.06
N GLY A 152 -16.74 9.49 2.08
CA GLY A 152 -17.70 9.14 1.03
C GLY A 152 -18.02 10.31 0.09
N ARG A 153 -17.04 11.17 -0.21
CA ARG A 153 -17.22 12.37 -1.04
C ARG A 153 -17.04 12.10 -2.53
N ARG A 154 -17.69 12.89 -3.38
CA ARG A 154 -17.66 12.75 -4.86
C ARG A 154 -16.26 12.84 -5.45
N ASP A 155 -15.44 13.71 -4.88
CA ASP A 155 -14.06 13.94 -5.32
C ASP A 155 -13.05 13.13 -4.49
N GLY A 156 -13.54 12.16 -3.71
CA GLY A 156 -12.70 11.10 -3.14
C GLY A 156 -12.00 10.31 -4.25
N ILE A 157 -10.90 9.63 -3.88
CA ILE A 157 -10.04 8.92 -4.84
C ILE A 157 -10.77 7.84 -5.65
N CYS A 158 -11.89 7.31 -5.14
CA CYS A 158 -12.78 6.36 -5.81
C CYS A 158 -14.23 6.85 -5.84
N HIS A 159 -14.40 8.18 -5.87
CA HIS A 159 -15.68 8.88 -6.01
C HIS A 159 -16.71 8.57 -4.91
N GLY A 160 -16.24 8.18 -3.72
CA GLY A 160 -17.08 7.82 -2.59
C GLY A 160 -17.73 6.43 -2.70
N LYS A 161 -17.30 5.61 -3.67
CA LYS A 161 -17.83 4.23 -3.84
C LYS A 161 -17.02 3.18 -3.10
N GLY A 162 -15.73 3.43 -2.85
CA GLY A 162 -14.81 2.43 -2.32
C GLY A 162 -14.68 2.48 -0.80
N GLY A 163 -14.74 3.68 -0.22
CA GLY A 163 -14.53 3.91 1.20
C GLY A 163 -13.11 3.54 1.66
N SER A 164 -12.99 3.11 2.91
CA SER A 164 -11.68 2.89 3.54
C SER A 164 -10.85 1.75 2.95
N VAL A 165 -11.52 0.74 2.42
CA VAL A 165 -10.87 -0.50 1.97
C VAL A 165 -10.42 -0.37 0.52
N HIS A 166 -11.26 0.17 -0.35
CA HIS A 166 -11.09 0.06 -1.79
C HIS A 166 -10.60 1.39 -2.39
N MET A 167 -9.30 1.64 -2.28
CA MET A 167 -8.65 2.81 -2.90
C MET A 167 -7.64 2.34 -3.94
N PHE A 168 -7.62 2.95 -5.12
CA PHE A 168 -6.75 2.56 -6.23
C PHE A 168 -6.02 3.77 -6.80
N THR A 169 -4.78 3.58 -7.24
CA THR A 169 -4.02 4.60 -7.97
C THR A 169 -3.25 3.95 -9.12
N LYS A 170 -2.53 4.74 -9.90
CA LYS A 170 -1.68 4.21 -10.97
C LYS A 170 -0.65 3.26 -10.36
N ASN A 171 -0.63 2.01 -10.86
CA ASN A 171 0.27 0.95 -10.39
C ASN A 171 0.12 0.58 -8.91
N PHE A 172 -1.00 0.94 -8.28
CA PHE A 172 -1.44 0.41 -6.99
C PHE A 172 -2.81 -0.23 -7.18
N PHE A 173 -2.86 -1.56 -7.09
CA PHE A 173 -4.05 -2.38 -7.35
C PHE A 173 -4.93 -2.51 -6.10
N GLY A 174 -4.78 -1.52 -5.23
CA GLY A 174 -5.68 -1.16 -4.17
C GLY A 174 -5.66 -2.03 -2.94
N GLY A 175 -6.54 -1.64 -2.03
CA GLY A 175 -6.87 -2.41 -0.84
C GLY A 175 -8.02 -3.38 -1.11
N ASN A 176 -7.80 -4.62 -0.70
CA ASN A 176 -8.71 -5.72 -0.96
C ASN A 176 -9.36 -6.20 0.35
N GLY A 177 -10.69 -6.29 0.35
CA GLY A 177 -11.48 -6.62 1.55
C GLY A 177 -11.53 -8.11 1.88
N ILE A 178 -11.30 -8.98 0.90
CA ILE A 178 -11.34 -10.44 1.09
C ILE A 178 -9.94 -10.92 1.44
N VAL A 179 -9.78 -11.46 2.65
CA VAL A 179 -8.49 -11.89 3.21
C VAL A 179 -7.81 -12.92 2.29
N GLY A 180 -6.58 -12.61 1.86
CA GLY A 180 -5.76 -13.46 0.99
C GLY A 180 -6.09 -13.39 -0.50
N SER A 181 -7.22 -12.79 -0.90
CA SER A 181 -7.64 -12.72 -2.32
C SER A 181 -6.70 -11.89 -3.19
N ASN A 182 -6.03 -10.91 -2.61
CA ASN A 182 -5.05 -10.10 -3.32
C ASN A 182 -3.79 -10.87 -3.69
N VAL A 183 -3.50 -12.00 -3.01
CA VAL A 183 -2.26 -12.73 -3.24
C VAL A 183 -2.26 -13.39 -4.63
N PRO A 184 -3.28 -14.16 -5.03
CA PRO A 184 -3.39 -14.61 -6.42
C PRO A 184 -3.47 -13.45 -7.44
N LEU A 185 -4.12 -12.34 -7.11
CA LEU A 185 -4.20 -11.17 -8.00
C LEU A 185 -2.82 -10.56 -8.26
N GLY A 186 -2.02 -10.35 -7.21
CA GLY A 186 -0.64 -9.88 -7.33
C GLY A 186 0.25 -10.85 -8.10
N THR A 187 0.07 -12.16 -7.93
CA THR A 187 0.75 -13.17 -8.76
C THR A 187 0.37 -13.05 -10.23
N GLY A 188 -0.91 -12.80 -10.55
CA GLY A 188 -1.36 -12.53 -11.91
C GLY A 188 -0.81 -11.24 -12.51
N ILE A 189 -0.65 -10.18 -11.69
CA ILE A 189 0.00 -8.94 -12.10
C ILE A 189 1.48 -9.17 -12.43
N ALA A 190 2.18 -9.95 -11.60
CA ALA A 190 3.58 -10.33 -11.86
C ALA A 190 3.72 -11.17 -13.13
N PHE A 191 2.78 -12.10 -13.35
CA PHE A 191 2.69 -12.86 -14.60
C PHE A 191 2.55 -11.92 -15.81
N ALA A 192 1.65 -10.93 -15.74
CA ALA A 192 1.49 -9.95 -16.81
C ALA A 192 2.77 -9.12 -17.04
N GLN A 193 3.47 -8.71 -15.97
CA GLN A 193 4.75 -8.00 -16.09
C GLN A 193 5.82 -8.81 -16.82
N GLN A 194 5.91 -10.12 -16.53
CA GLN A 194 6.81 -11.04 -17.20
C GLN A 194 6.38 -11.31 -18.64
N TYR A 195 5.08 -11.50 -18.88
CA TYR A 195 4.52 -11.76 -20.20
C TYR A 195 4.77 -10.59 -21.16
N ASP A 196 4.66 -9.35 -20.67
CA ASP A 196 4.88 -8.12 -21.42
C ASP A 196 6.35 -7.65 -21.40
N ASP A 197 7.28 -8.41 -20.79
CA ASP A 197 8.71 -8.08 -20.61
C ASP A 197 8.97 -6.64 -20.09
N THR A 198 8.18 -6.23 -19.09
CA THR A 198 8.26 -4.85 -18.57
C THR A 198 9.50 -4.59 -17.71
N LYS A 199 10.18 -5.67 -17.26
CA LYS A 199 11.30 -5.64 -16.30
C LYS A 199 10.98 -4.84 -15.04
N LYS A 200 9.78 -5.08 -14.50
CA LYS A 200 9.25 -4.47 -13.28
C LYS A 200 8.85 -5.56 -12.28
N VAL A 201 8.87 -5.21 -11.00
CA VAL A 201 8.50 -6.12 -9.91
C VAL A 201 7.07 -5.86 -9.45
N THR A 202 6.40 -6.89 -8.93
CA THR A 202 5.17 -6.76 -8.15
C THR A 202 5.45 -7.01 -6.68
N VAL A 203 5.07 -6.06 -5.82
CA VAL A 203 5.04 -6.22 -4.37
C VAL A 203 3.62 -6.57 -3.94
N ASN A 204 3.46 -7.75 -3.34
CA ASN A 204 2.17 -8.34 -3.02
C ASN A 204 2.05 -8.60 -1.52
N LEU A 205 1.37 -7.69 -0.82
CA LEU A 205 1.35 -7.67 0.64
C LEU A 205 0.12 -8.35 1.22
N TYR A 206 0.28 -9.05 2.34
CA TYR A 206 -0.79 -9.67 3.10
C TYR A 206 -0.40 -9.72 4.58
N GLY A 207 -1.38 -9.87 5.49
CA GLY A 207 -1.10 -9.92 6.94
C GLY A 207 -0.81 -11.33 7.46
N ASP A 208 -0.28 -11.43 8.67
CA ASP A 208 -0.01 -12.70 9.37
C ASP A 208 -1.23 -13.65 9.41
N GLY A 209 -2.43 -13.14 9.72
CA GLY A 209 -3.66 -13.93 9.67
C GLY A 209 -4.06 -14.39 8.25
N ALA A 210 -3.73 -13.60 7.23
CA ALA A 210 -3.99 -13.95 5.83
C ALA A 210 -3.05 -15.03 5.31
N ALA A 211 -1.88 -15.17 5.93
CA ALA A 211 -0.87 -16.14 5.53
C ALA A 211 -1.33 -17.61 5.63
N ASN A 212 -2.44 -17.89 6.33
CA ASN A 212 -3.04 -19.22 6.47
C ASN A 212 -4.10 -19.53 5.39
N GLN A 213 -4.35 -18.62 4.45
CA GLN A 213 -5.31 -18.84 3.37
C GLN A 213 -4.75 -19.80 2.32
N GLY A 214 -5.53 -20.81 1.90
CA GLY A 214 -5.07 -21.81 0.92
C GLY A 214 -4.58 -21.20 -0.39
N GLN A 215 -5.30 -20.20 -0.91
CA GLN A 215 -4.94 -19.50 -2.15
C GLN A 215 -3.58 -18.79 -2.10
N VAL A 216 -3.05 -18.48 -0.91
CA VAL A 216 -1.71 -17.91 -0.75
C VAL A 216 -0.64 -18.95 -1.12
N HIS A 217 -0.83 -20.20 -0.69
CA HIS A 217 0.09 -21.29 -1.01
C HIS A 217 -0.03 -21.75 -2.47
N GLU A 218 -1.24 -21.71 -3.05
CA GLU A 218 -1.42 -21.93 -4.48
C GLU A 218 -0.67 -20.88 -5.31
N ALA A 219 -0.74 -19.62 -4.89
CA ALA A 219 -0.02 -18.52 -5.52
C ALA A 219 1.50 -18.67 -5.42
N TYR A 220 2.04 -19.13 -4.28
CA TYR A 220 3.46 -19.45 -4.14
C TYR A 220 3.91 -20.53 -5.13
N ASN A 221 3.15 -21.62 -5.22
CA ASN A 221 3.49 -22.71 -6.10
C ASN A 221 3.55 -22.28 -7.58
N MET A 222 2.55 -21.54 -8.04
CA MET A 222 2.56 -21.02 -9.42
C MET A 222 3.65 -19.96 -9.64
N ALA A 223 3.85 -19.05 -8.69
CA ALA A 223 4.87 -18.02 -8.80
C ALA A 223 6.28 -18.61 -8.90
N LYS A 224 6.58 -19.65 -8.11
CA LYS A 224 7.87 -20.32 -8.20
C LYS A 224 7.98 -21.14 -9.48
N LEU A 225 6.96 -21.90 -9.84
CA LEU A 225 6.94 -22.72 -11.06
C LEU A 225 7.24 -21.90 -12.33
N TRP A 226 6.78 -20.65 -12.39
CA TRP A 226 6.97 -19.77 -13.53
C TRP A 226 8.09 -18.73 -13.33
N GLU A 227 8.81 -18.81 -12.21
CA GLU A 227 9.87 -17.88 -11.79
C GLU A 227 9.45 -16.40 -11.90
N LEU A 228 8.25 -16.08 -11.38
CA LEU A 228 7.64 -14.76 -11.53
C LEU A 228 8.37 -13.65 -10.74
N PRO A 229 8.40 -12.41 -11.27
CA PRO A 229 9.03 -11.26 -10.61
C PRO A 229 8.14 -10.67 -9.50
N VAL A 230 7.90 -11.44 -8.44
CA VAL A 230 7.03 -11.05 -7.32
C VAL A 230 7.74 -11.18 -5.98
N ILE A 231 7.57 -10.15 -5.14
CA ILE A 231 7.93 -10.18 -3.73
C ILE A 231 6.64 -10.29 -2.93
N PHE A 232 6.45 -11.42 -2.27
CA PHE A 232 5.34 -11.65 -1.34
C PHE A 232 5.72 -11.08 0.02
N GLY A 233 4.93 -10.15 0.57
CA GLY A 233 5.22 -9.48 1.83
C GLY A 233 4.21 -9.79 2.92
N CYS A 234 4.59 -10.57 3.93
CA CYS A 234 3.80 -10.76 5.15
C CYS A 234 4.02 -9.60 6.11
N GLU A 235 3.03 -8.73 6.29
CA GLU A 235 3.01 -7.73 7.36
C GLU A 235 2.60 -8.40 8.66
N ASN A 236 3.58 -8.89 9.43
CA ASN A 236 3.36 -9.55 10.71
C ASN A 236 3.24 -8.50 11.82
N ASN A 237 2.01 -8.12 12.13
CA ASN A 237 1.70 -7.20 13.24
C ASN A 237 1.26 -7.94 14.53
N LYS A 238 1.61 -9.23 14.62
CA LYS A 238 1.35 -10.16 15.73
C LYS A 238 -0.10 -10.62 15.91
N TYR A 239 -1.07 -10.03 15.20
CA TYR A 239 -2.50 -10.31 15.42
C TYR A 239 -3.37 -10.26 14.17
N GLY A 240 -3.93 -11.43 13.80
CA GLY A 240 -5.05 -11.56 12.87
C GLY A 240 -6.38 -11.19 13.54
N MET A 241 -6.83 -9.95 13.35
CA MET A 241 -7.97 -9.37 14.10
C MET A 241 -7.73 -9.38 15.61
N GLY A 242 -8.21 -10.41 16.32
CA GLY A 242 -7.99 -10.59 17.76
C GLY A 242 -7.29 -11.91 18.11
N THR A 243 -6.76 -12.63 17.12
CA THR A 243 -6.06 -13.90 17.32
C THR A 243 -4.57 -13.68 17.15
N SER A 244 -3.77 -14.01 18.18
CA SER A 244 -2.32 -13.91 18.09
C SER A 244 -1.73 -14.94 17.13
N VAL A 245 -0.53 -14.67 16.60
CA VAL A 245 0.12 -15.56 15.64
C VAL A 245 0.35 -16.98 16.18
N GLU A 246 0.67 -17.13 17.47
CA GLU A 246 0.90 -18.43 18.11
C GLU A 246 -0.38 -19.26 18.21
N ARG A 247 -1.55 -18.61 18.22
CA ARG A 247 -2.86 -19.26 18.24
C ARG A 247 -3.41 -19.53 16.85
N ALA A 248 -2.95 -18.79 15.84
CA ALA A 248 -3.43 -18.90 14.47
C ALA A 248 -2.55 -19.80 13.59
N SER A 249 -1.25 -19.90 13.88
CA SER A 249 -0.26 -20.53 13.00
C SER A 249 0.61 -21.52 13.79
N ALA A 250 0.70 -22.76 13.30
CA ALA A 250 1.62 -23.76 13.86
C ALA A 250 3.10 -23.42 13.62
N MET A 251 3.39 -22.63 12.57
CA MET A 251 4.70 -22.07 12.26
C MET A 251 4.56 -20.55 12.14
N THR A 252 5.17 -19.82 13.08
CA THR A 252 5.12 -18.35 13.17
C THR A 252 6.27 -17.64 12.44
N GLU A 253 7.18 -18.41 11.84
CA GLU A 253 8.22 -17.89 10.95
C GLU A 253 7.65 -17.77 9.53
N TYR A 254 6.97 -16.65 9.25
CA TYR A 254 6.22 -16.45 8.01
C TYR A 254 7.11 -16.42 6.77
N TYR A 255 8.33 -15.88 6.88
CA TYR A 255 9.33 -15.85 5.80
C TYR A 255 9.76 -17.24 5.29
N LYS A 256 9.50 -18.32 6.04
CA LYS A 256 9.82 -19.70 5.66
C LYS A 256 8.65 -20.46 5.02
N ARG A 257 7.44 -19.90 5.03
CA ARG A 257 6.22 -20.64 4.62
C ARG A 257 6.01 -20.78 3.12
N GLY A 258 6.92 -20.21 2.33
CA GLY A 258 7.04 -20.44 0.91
C GLY A 258 7.77 -21.75 0.57
N TYR A 259 8.29 -22.47 1.58
CA TYR A 259 9.01 -23.74 1.47
C TYR A 259 10.24 -23.67 0.54
N TYR A 260 10.03 -23.81 -0.76
CA TYR A 260 11.07 -23.71 -1.78
C TYR A 260 11.30 -22.28 -2.27
N ILE A 261 10.50 -21.31 -1.82
CA ILE A 261 10.72 -19.88 -2.08
C ILE A 261 11.68 -19.33 -1.01
N PRO A 262 12.84 -18.75 -1.39
CA PRO A 262 13.72 -18.07 -0.45
C PRO A 262 13.01 -16.92 0.25
N GLY A 263 13.39 -16.66 1.50
CA GLY A 263 12.73 -15.65 2.31
C GLY A 263 13.64 -14.85 3.22
N LEU A 264 13.09 -13.73 3.67
CA LEU A 264 13.78 -12.75 4.50
C LEU A 264 12.81 -12.21 5.55
N ARG A 265 13.15 -12.38 6.83
CA ARG A 265 12.52 -11.64 7.92
C ARG A 265 13.23 -10.31 8.09
N ILE A 266 12.45 -9.25 8.21
CA ILE A 266 12.91 -7.86 8.17
C ILE A 266 12.35 -7.15 9.40
N ASN A 267 13.19 -6.36 10.08
CA ASN A 267 12.72 -5.39 11.06
C ASN A 267 11.85 -4.33 10.34
N GLY A 268 10.53 -4.52 10.37
CA GLY A 268 9.54 -3.63 9.77
C GLY A 268 9.31 -2.32 10.54
N MET A 269 10.02 -2.12 11.65
CA MET A 269 10.05 -0.86 12.41
C MET A 269 11.24 0.02 12.03
N ASP A 270 12.21 -0.49 11.25
CA ASP A 270 13.32 0.29 10.70
C ASP A 270 13.14 0.53 9.20
N VAL A 271 12.83 1.77 8.83
CA VAL A 271 12.61 2.15 7.42
C VAL A 271 13.84 1.91 6.54
N LEU A 272 15.06 2.01 7.06
CA LEU A 272 16.28 1.77 6.29
C LEU A 272 16.47 0.28 5.99
N ALA A 273 16.15 -0.58 6.96
CA ALA A 273 16.15 -2.03 6.77
C ALA A 273 15.14 -2.46 5.70
N VAL A 274 13.92 -1.90 5.74
CA VAL A 274 12.89 -2.15 4.73
C VAL A 274 13.38 -1.71 3.34
N ILE A 275 13.98 -0.52 3.19
CA ILE A 275 14.51 -0.05 1.90
C ILE A 275 15.61 -0.97 1.37
N ALA A 276 16.58 -1.34 2.23
CA ALA A 276 17.68 -2.21 1.82
C ALA A 276 17.17 -3.59 1.36
N ALA A 277 16.24 -4.19 2.11
CA ALA A 277 15.60 -5.45 1.74
C ALA A 277 14.82 -5.34 0.42
N MET A 278 14.11 -4.23 0.18
CA MET A 278 13.33 -4.04 -1.03
C MET A 278 14.19 -3.80 -2.27
N LYS A 279 15.29 -3.05 -2.14
CA LYS A 279 16.29 -2.91 -3.22
C LYS A 279 16.94 -4.25 -3.56
N TYR A 280 17.40 -4.97 -2.54
CA TYR A 280 17.97 -6.32 -2.70
C TYR A 280 16.97 -7.27 -3.39
N GLY A 281 15.73 -7.29 -2.90
CA GLY A 281 14.69 -8.18 -3.43
C GLY A 281 14.33 -7.84 -4.87
N LYS A 282 14.23 -6.55 -5.20
CA LYS A 282 13.99 -6.10 -6.56
C LYS A 282 15.08 -6.58 -7.51
N ASP A 283 16.34 -6.40 -7.15
CA ASP A 283 17.46 -6.85 -7.98
C ASP A 283 17.47 -8.39 -8.11
N TYR A 284 17.17 -9.12 -7.03
CA TYR A 284 17.06 -10.57 -7.02
C TYR A 284 15.99 -11.08 -8.00
N VAL A 285 14.75 -10.58 -7.89
CA VAL A 285 13.64 -11.07 -8.72
C VAL A 285 13.79 -10.65 -10.18
N LEU A 286 14.30 -9.43 -10.45
CA LEU A 286 14.57 -8.96 -11.81
C LEU A 286 15.79 -9.64 -12.45
N GLY A 287 16.68 -10.23 -11.64
CA GLY A 287 17.75 -11.10 -12.09
C GLY A 287 17.28 -12.48 -12.59
N GLY A 288 15.98 -12.78 -12.50
CA GLY A 288 15.40 -14.05 -12.96
C GLY A 288 15.53 -15.19 -11.95
N ASN A 289 15.78 -14.89 -10.67
CA ASN A 289 15.92 -15.89 -9.61
C ASN A 289 14.57 -16.37 -9.04
N GLY A 290 13.46 -15.86 -9.58
CA GLY A 290 12.10 -16.19 -9.15
C GLY A 290 11.57 -15.29 -8.04
N PRO A 291 10.48 -15.72 -7.37
CA PRO A 291 9.84 -14.95 -6.32
C PRO A 291 10.64 -14.96 -5.00
N LEU A 292 10.32 -14.01 -4.13
CA LEU A 292 10.81 -13.94 -2.74
C LEU A 292 9.66 -13.86 -1.73
N LEU A 293 9.90 -14.35 -0.52
CA LEU A 293 8.97 -14.28 0.60
C LEU A 293 9.51 -13.44 1.76
N TYR A 294 8.97 -12.26 1.95
CA TYR A 294 9.35 -11.33 3.00
C TYR A 294 8.40 -11.40 4.19
N GLU A 295 8.94 -11.28 5.40
CA GLU A 295 8.18 -11.04 6.63
C GLU A 295 8.62 -9.71 7.24
N PHE A 296 7.74 -8.71 7.18
CA PHE A 296 7.94 -7.45 7.88
C PHE A 296 7.42 -7.60 9.31
N GLN A 297 8.34 -7.69 10.28
CA GLN A 297 7.98 -7.68 11.69
C GLN A 297 7.66 -6.26 12.11
N THR A 298 6.40 -6.00 12.39
CA THR A 298 5.91 -4.65 12.71
C THR A 298 4.84 -4.72 13.79
N TYR A 299 4.20 -3.60 14.08
CA TYR A 299 3.16 -3.54 15.10
C TYR A 299 2.13 -2.46 14.80
N ARG A 300 0.85 -2.79 15.00
CA ARG A 300 -0.26 -1.83 14.88
C ARG A 300 -0.69 -1.31 16.24
N TYR A 301 -0.71 0.01 16.43
CA TYR A 301 -1.09 0.59 17.71
C TYR A 301 -2.60 0.60 17.94
N ALA A 302 -3.38 0.90 16.90
CA ALA A 302 -4.82 0.77 16.94
C ALA A 302 -5.25 -0.71 17.01
N GLY A 303 -6.49 -0.96 17.46
CA GLY A 303 -7.12 -2.27 17.32
C GLY A 303 -7.31 -2.66 15.85
N HIS A 304 -8.02 -3.76 15.58
CA HIS A 304 -8.09 -4.30 14.23
C HIS A 304 -8.62 -3.26 13.24
N SER A 305 -9.73 -2.64 13.61
CA SER A 305 -10.38 -1.48 13.01
C SER A 305 -10.68 -0.45 14.11
N VAL A 306 -11.14 0.75 13.75
CA VAL A 306 -11.51 1.79 14.75
C VAL A 306 -12.65 1.31 15.69
N SER A 307 -13.48 0.36 15.25
CA SER A 307 -14.53 -0.24 16.10
C SER A 307 -14.01 -1.27 17.11
N ASP A 308 -12.75 -1.70 16.99
CA ASP A 308 -12.11 -2.63 17.91
C ASP A 308 -11.13 -1.88 18.82
N PRO A 309 -11.37 -1.81 20.14
CA PRO A 309 -10.44 -1.19 21.09
C PRO A 309 -9.10 -1.92 21.21
N GLY A 310 -9.05 -3.21 20.84
CA GLY A 310 -7.84 -4.02 20.89
C GLY A 310 -7.36 -4.39 22.30
N THR A 311 -8.18 -4.21 23.34
CA THR A 311 -7.81 -4.51 24.74
C THR A 311 -8.25 -5.90 25.21
N ALA A 312 -9.03 -6.63 24.41
CA ALA A 312 -9.55 -7.95 24.77
C ALA A 312 -8.53 -9.09 24.57
N TYR A 313 -7.49 -8.86 23.76
CA TYR A 313 -6.57 -9.90 23.30
C TYR A 313 -5.09 -9.52 23.41
N ARG A 314 -4.78 -8.33 23.94
CA ARG A 314 -3.43 -7.84 24.23
C ARG A 314 -3.46 -6.79 25.33
N SER A 315 -2.34 -6.64 26.04
CA SER A 315 -2.24 -5.70 27.16
C SER A 315 -1.92 -4.28 26.69
N ARG A 316 -2.23 -3.28 27.52
CA ARG A 316 -1.76 -1.90 27.28
C ARG A 316 -0.25 -1.79 27.39
N ASP A 317 0.36 -2.55 28.29
CA ASP A 317 1.81 -2.56 28.52
C ASP A 317 2.58 -3.08 27.31
N GLU A 318 2.06 -4.12 26.64
CA GLU A 318 2.60 -4.60 25.36
C GLU A 318 2.58 -3.49 24.31
N VAL A 319 1.43 -2.81 24.13
CA VAL A 319 1.33 -1.71 23.15
C VAL A 319 2.30 -0.57 23.48
N GLN A 320 2.52 -0.27 24.77
CA GLN A 320 3.49 0.76 25.18
C GLN A 320 4.94 0.31 24.94
N ALA A 321 5.27 -0.95 25.20
CA ALA A 321 6.58 -1.51 24.91
C ALA A 321 6.89 -1.45 23.40
N GLU A 322 5.92 -1.77 22.55
CA GLU A 322 6.06 -1.65 21.09
C GLU A 322 6.20 -0.19 20.64
N ARG A 323 5.48 0.74 21.27
CA ARG A 323 5.62 2.18 21.02
C ARG A 323 6.99 2.74 21.41
N ALA A 324 7.72 2.09 22.32
CA ALA A 324 9.09 2.49 22.64
C ALA A 324 10.03 2.31 21.43
N ASN A 325 9.68 1.39 20.52
CA ASN A 325 10.38 1.14 19.26
C ASN A 325 9.67 1.79 18.06
N ASP A 326 8.94 2.89 18.26
CA ASP A 326 8.18 3.54 17.19
C ASP A 326 9.06 3.93 15.99
N PRO A 327 8.64 3.64 14.74
CA PRO A 327 9.47 3.85 13.56
C PRO A 327 9.79 5.32 13.30
N ILE A 328 8.94 6.25 13.75
CA ILE A 328 9.16 7.70 13.56
C ILE A 328 10.08 8.23 14.65
N THR A 329 9.82 7.86 15.91
CA THR A 329 10.62 8.31 17.06
C THR A 329 12.06 7.81 16.97
N THR A 330 12.26 6.51 16.77
CA THR A 330 13.60 5.90 16.67
C THR A 330 14.38 6.46 15.47
N TYR A 331 13.71 6.67 14.34
CA TYR A 331 14.33 7.25 13.16
C TYR A 331 14.69 8.74 13.35
N ARG A 332 13.84 9.53 14.04
CA ARG A 332 14.15 10.91 14.44
C ARG A 332 15.41 10.97 15.30
N GLU A 333 15.54 10.10 16.29
CA GLU A 333 16.69 10.05 17.18
C GLU A 333 17.98 9.78 16.39
N LYS A 334 17.97 8.78 15.49
CA LYS A 334 19.09 8.51 14.56
C LYS A 334 19.42 9.74 13.70
N MET A 335 18.42 10.44 13.16
CA MET A 335 18.63 11.62 12.34
C MET A 335 19.27 12.80 13.09
N ILE A 336 18.96 12.95 14.39
CA ILE A 336 19.59 13.95 15.26
C ILE A 336 21.03 13.54 15.57
N GLU A 337 21.25 12.28 15.94
CA GLU A 337 22.58 11.73 16.20
C GLU A 337 23.53 11.89 15.01
N TRP A 338 23.04 11.62 13.80
CA TRP A 338 23.80 11.80 12.55
C TRP A 338 23.96 13.27 12.11
N GLY A 339 23.42 14.24 12.86
CA GLY A 339 23.45 15.66 12.52
C GLY A 339 22.75 15.96 11.18
N VAL A 340 21.72 15.19 10.84
CA VAL A 340 20.88 15.39 9.64
C VAL A 340 19.76 16.39 9.93
N LEU A 341 19.20 16.32 11.13
CA LEU A 341 18.20 17.26 11.67
C LEU A 341 18.64 17.80 13.03
N SER A 342 18.30 19.05 13.31
CA SER A 342 18.25 19.58 14.66
C SER A 342 16.85 19.38 15.27
N GLU A 343 16.75 19.53 16.59
CA GLU A 343 15.45 19.52 17.29
C GLU A 343 14.46 20.57 16.76
N ASP A 344 14.96 21.74 16.36
CA ASP A 344 14.12 22.79 15.81
C ASP A 344 13.71 22.51 14.36
N ASP A 345 14.53 21.82 13.58
CA ASP A 345 14.14 21.33 12.24
C ASP A 345 12.98 20.34 12.37
N VAL A 346 13.05 19.40 13.32
CA VAL A 346 11.98 18.43 13.57
C VAL A 346 10.67 19.14 13.92
N LYS A 347 10.71 20.05 14.90
CA LYS A 347 9.50 20.81 15.30
C LYS A 347 8.89 21.57 14.14
N THR A 348 9.73 22.15 13.28
CA THR A 348 9.30 22.89 12.09
C THR A 348 8.62 21.95 11.09
N MET A 349 9.25 20.82 10.76
CA MET A 349 8.68 19.82 9.86
C MET A 349 7.36 19.25 10.40
N ASP A 350 7.30 18.90 11.69
CA ASP A 350 6.08 18.38 12.30
C ASP A 350 4.93 19.38 12.25
N LYS A 351 5.22 20.66 12.47
CA LYS A 351 4.24 21.74 12.36
C LYS A 351 3.73 21.87 10.93
N GLU A 352 4.63 21.84 9.95
CA GLU A 352 4.25 21.92 8.52
C GLU A 352 3.40 20.74 8.09
N ILE A 353 3.79 19.51 8.46
CA ILE A 353 3.04 18.29 8.16
C ILE A 353 1.66 18.36 8.80
N ARG A 354 1.58 18.75 10.07
CA ARG A 354 0.30 18.93 10.76
C ARG A 354 -0.58 19.95 10.05
N SER A 355 -0.05 21.14 9.74
CA SER A 355 -0.81 22.18 9.04
C SER A 355 -1.28 21.73 7.66
N LYS A 356 -0.47 20.95 6.93
CA LYS A 356 -0.85 20.37 5.64
C LYS A 356 -2.00 19.38 5.80
N VAL A 357 -1.90 18.43 6.73
CA VAL A 357 -2.95 17.42 6.97
C VAL A 357 -4.24 18.06 7.44
N ASP A 358 -4.16 18.99 8.40
CA ASP A 358 -5.32 19.71 8.92
C ASP A 358 -6.04 20.48 7.79
N ARG A 359 -5.27 21.16 6.91
CA ARG A 359 -5.82 21.86 5.75
C ARG A 359 -6.48 20.89 4.76
N GLU A 360 -5.79 19.83 4.37
CA GLU A 360 -6.31 18.88 3.37
C GLU A 360 -7.52 18.08 3.88
N ALA A 361 -7.55 17.74 5.17
CA ALA A 361 -8.72 17.14 5.80
C ALA A 361 -9.92 18.09 5.80
N GLN A 362 -9.72 19.37 6.16
CA GLN A 362 -10.78 20.38 6.09
C GLN A 362 -11.29 20.62 4.66
N GLU A 363 -10.40 20.59 3.67
CA GLU A 363 -10.80 20.66 2.26
C GLU A 363 -11.62 19.44 1.84
N ALA A 364 -11.26 18.24 2.30
CA ALA A 364 -12.01 17.02 2.06
C ALA A 364 -13.40 17.05 2.70
N GLU A 365 -13.51 17.56 3.93
CA GLU A 365 -14.80 17.71 4.62
C GLU A 365 -15.78 18.61 3.87
N LYS A 366 -15.27 19.63 3.15
CA LYS A 366 -16.04 20.58 2.34
C LYS A 366 -16.39 20.05 0.94
N MET A 367 -15.88 18.89 0.53
CA MET A 367 -16.23 18.29 -0.75
C MET A 367 -17.72 17.93 -0.80
N ALA A 368 -18.30 17.99 -1.99
CA ALA A 368 -19.68 17.57 -2.20
C ALA A 368 -19.83 16.05 -2.01
N GLU A 369 -20.99 15.65 -1.50
CA GLU A 369 -21.43 14.25 -1.53
C GLU A 369 -21.73 13.83 -2.98
N PRO A 370 -21.59 12.54 -3.32
CA PRO A 370 -22.06 12.02 -4.60
C PRO A 370 -23.55 12.33 -4.78
N PRO A 371 -23.97 12.86 -5.94
CA PRO A 371 -25.39 13.10 -6.22
C PRO A 371 -26.22 11.82 -6.05
N LEU A 372 -27.34 11.93 -5.33
CA LEU A 372 -28.25 10.80 -5.07
C LEU A 372 -29.17 10.54 -6.27
N ASN A 373 -28.59 10.10 -7.39
CA ASN A 373 -29.33 9.73 -8.60
C ASN A 373 -28.84 8.40 -9.18
N SER A 374 -29.67 7.81 -10.04
CA SER A 374 -29.38 6.50 -10.63
C SER A 374 -28.14 6.51 -11.52
N ASP A 375 -27.84 7.63 -12.18
CA ASP A 375 -26.68 7.75 -13.07
C ASP A 375 -25.38 7.58 -12.27
N VAL A 376 -25.26 8.25 -11.13
CA VAL A 376 -24.10 8.16 -10.24
C VAL A 376 -24.06 6.84 -9.47
N LEU A 377 -25.22 6.28 -9.12
CA LEU A 377 -25.29 4.98 -8.43
C LEU A 377 -24.82 3.82 -9.32
N PHE A 378 -25.22 3.82 -10.59
CA PHE A 378 -24.92 2.73 -11.53
C PHE A 378 -23.76 3.02 -12.48
N GLU A 379 -23.08 4.16 -12.34
CA GLU A 379 -21.87 4.45 -13.12
C GLU A 379 -20.74 3.46 -12.79
N ASP A 380 -19.90 3.20 -13.80
CA ASP A 380 -18.71 2.35 -13.71
C ASP A 380 -18.95 0.87 -13.34
N ILE A 381 -20.20 0.37 -13.41
CA ILE A 381 -20.50 -1.08 -13.33
C ILE A 381 -19.80 -1.84 -14.47
N TYR A 382 -19.79 -1.24 -15.66
CA TYR A 382 -19.09 -1.77 -16.83
C TYR A 382 -18.10 -0.72 -17.32
N VAL A 383 -16.96 -1.18 -17.85
CA VAL A 383 -16.07 -0.31 -18.61
C VAL A 383 -16.82 0.14 -19.87
N ARG A 384 -16.74 1.41 -20.22
CA ARG A 384 -17.45 1.95 -21.38
C ARG A 384 -17.16 1.13 -22.65
N GLY A 385 -18.21 0.65 -23.31
CA GLY A 385 -18.14 -0.22 -24.48
C GLY A 385 -18.14 -1.73 -24.18
N SER A 386 -18.12 -2.12 -22.90
CA SER A 386 -18.24 -3.52 -22.44
C SER A 386 -19.60 -3.84 -21.84
N GLU A 387 -20.56 -2.89 -21.91
CA GLU A 387 -21.90 -3.09 -21.40
C GLU A 387 -22.57 -4.27 -22.12
N PRO A 388 -23.25 -5.18 -21.40
CA PRO A 388 -23.97 -6.27 -22.04
C PRO A 388 -25.14 -5.71 -22.86
N ALA A 389 -25.36 -6.28 -24.05
CA ALA A 389 -26.47 -5.88 -24.93
C ALA A 389 -27.85 -6.09 -24.28
N GLN A 390 -27.94 -7.03 -23.34
CA GLN A 390 -29.13 -7.30 -22.55
C GLN A 390 -28.75 -7.44 -21.07
N ARG A 391 -29.47 -6.76 -20.18
CA ARG A 391 -29.36 -6.93 -18.73
C ARG A 391 -30.59 -7.69 -18.25
N ARG A 392 -30.40 -8.81 -17.56
CA ARG A 392 -31.52 -9.57 -17.00
C ARG A 392 -31.93 -8.90 -15.69
N GLY A 393 -33.16 -8.36 -15.61
CA GLY A 393 -33.72 -7.76 -14.40
C GLY A 393 -34.22 -6.32 -14.53
N ARG A 394 -33.92 -5.61 -15.63
CA ARG A 394 -34.52 -4.33 -16.06
C ARG A 394 -34.34 -4.15 -17.57
N THR A 395 -35.37 -3.77 -18.31
CA THR A 395 -35.26 -3.49 -19.77
C THR A 395 -34.87 -2.04 -20.03
N VAL A 396 -34.29 -1.77 -21.19
CA VAL A 396 -33.93 -0.40 -21.65
C VAL A 396 -35.16 0.53 -21.69
N ASP A 397 -36.35 -0.06 -21.78
CA ASP A 397 -37.64 0.62 -21.84
C ASP A 397 -38.14 1.11 -20.46
N GLU A 398 -37.51 0.70 -19.36
CA GLU A 398 -37.88 1.15 -18.00
C GLU A 398 -37.20 2.47 -17.58
N THR A 399 -36.31 3.01 -18.42
CA THR A 399 -35.74 4.37 -18.29
C THR A 399 -36.59 5.41 -19.03
N TYR A 400 -37.81 5.67 -18.57
CA TYR A 400 -38.53 6.89 -18.97
C TYR A 400 -38.28 8.01 -17.96
N TYR A 401 -37.54 9.03 -18.42
CA TYR A 401 -37.67 10.40 -17.94
C TYR A 401 -39.16 10.80 -18.07
N ARG A 402 -39.89 10.89 -16.96
CA ARG A 402 -41.06 11.78 -16.92
C ARG A 402 -40.53 13.15 -16.56
N GLY A 403 -40.73 14.09 -17.48
CA GLY A 403 -40.15 15.43 -17.47
C GLY A 403 -40.52 16.31 -16.30
#